data_AF-A0A7V0QZ50-F1
#
_entry.id   AF-A0A7V0QZ50-F1
#
_cell.length_a   1.000
_cell.length_b   1.000
_cell.length_c   1.000
_cell.angle_alpha   90.00
_cell.angle_beta   90.00
_cell.angle_gamma   90.00
#
_symmetry.space_group_name_H-M   'P 1'
#
loop_
_entity.id
_entity.type
_entity.pdbx_description
1 polymer ?
#
loop_
_entity_poly.entity_id
_entity_poly.type
_entity_poly.pdbx_seq_one_letter_code
_entity_poly.pdbx_strand_id
1 'polypeptide(L)'
;MWHIREHRSIPKTCSKLPLEVVKKYELWKSIVFRHGPDKLKEFPGFHDEKLKGKHMGQRSSRLSLQYRAVYTVEKDIVTVFVLEITPHEYQEDQMKKSQGTFGTAKAHTVLSTGEVIRMLRELKGWTQAELARRSAISVSNISLLENERVEIGKKRAEQLAKAFDVHPAIIIFPEYEAKEIEKAA
;
A
#
# COMPACT_ATOMS: atom_id res chain seq x y z
N MET A 1 -15.83 1.78 -2.45
CA MET A 1 -14.58 1.23 -1.89
C MET A 1 -14.25 -0.03 -2.69
N TRP A 2 -12.99 -0.40 -2.78
CA TRP A 2 -12.55 -1.57 -3.55
C TRP A 2 -12.43 -2.79 -2.66
N HIS A 3 -12.70 -3.97 -3.22
CA HIS A 3 -12.58 -5.24 -2.52
C HIS A 3 -11.20 -5.84 -2.78
N ILE A 4 -10.49 -6.26 -1.73
CA ILE A 4 -9.16 -6.87 -1.88
C ILE A 4 -9.23 -8.33 -1.47
N ARG A 5 -8.87 -9.21 -2.40
CA ARG A 5 -8.74 -10.64 -2.17
C ARG A 5 -7.27 -11.04 -2.20
N GLU A 6 -6.87 -11.90 -1.28
CA GLU A 6 -5.52 -12.41 -1.16
C GLU A 6 -5.52 -13.92 -1.39
N HIS A 7 -4.54 -14.41 -2.13
CA HIS A 7 -4.28 -15.84 -2.20
C HIS A 7 -3.96 -16.40 -0.80
N ARG A 8 -4.38 -17.64 -0.51
CA ARG A 8 -4.17 -18.29 0.80
C ARG A 8 -2.72 -18.34 1.29
N SER A 9 -1.73 -18.18 0.39
CA SER A 9 -0.31 -18.17 0.77
C SER A 9 0.17 -16.83 1.32
N ILE A 10 -0.55 -15.73 1.07
CA ILE A 10 -0.12 -14.37 1.45
C ILE A 10 0.21 -14.27 2.94
N PRO A 11 -0.63 -14.76 3.89
CA PRO A 11 -0.30 -14.69 5.31
C PRO A 11 1.04 -15.37 5.66
N LYS A 12 1.29 -16.56 5.09
CA LYS A 12 2.55 -17.31 5.28
C LYS A 12 3.74 -16.61 4.64
N THR A 13 3.52 -15.89 3.53
CA THR A 13 4.56 -15.08 2.90
C THR A 13 4.89 -13.88 3.77
N CYS A 14 3.89 -13.11 4.21
CA CYS A 14 4.06 -11.93 5.06
C CYS A 14 4.82 -12.24 6.36
N SER A 15 4.59 -13.42 6.97
CA SER A 15 5.31 -13.83 8.19
C SER A 15 6.83 -14.02 8.00
N LYS A 16 7.31 -14.11 6.75
CA LYS A 16 8.73 -14.31 6.41
C LYS A 16 9.38 -13.08 5.78
N LEU A 17 8.59 -12.08 5.38
CA LEU A 17 9.10 -10.89 4.72
C LEU A 17 9.70 -9.92 5.74
N PRO A 18 10.68 -9.09 5.33
CA PRO A 18 11.11 -7.96 6.14
C PRO A 18 9.92 -7.06 6.48
N LEU A 19 9.86 -6.58 7.73
CA LEU A 19 8.71 -5.83 8.25
C LEU A 19 8.34 -4.62 7.38
N GLU A 20 9.33 -3.88 6.87
CA GLU A 20 9.12 -2.70 6.02
C GLU A 20 8.42 -3.04 4.68
N VAL A 21 8.62 -4.26 4.16
CA VAL A 21 7.92 -4.75 2.97
C VAL A 21 6.44 -4.99 3.30
N VAL A 22 6.17 -5.59 4.46
CA VAL A 22 4.80 -5.86 4.93
C VAL A 22 4.08 -4.55 5.21
N LYS A 23 4.71 -3.59 5.89
CA LYS A 23 4.16 -2.24 6.12
C LYS A 23 3.80 -1.55 4.81
N LYS A 24 4.71 -1.57 3.83
CA LYS A 24 4.44 -0.99 2.50
C LYS A 24 3.29 -1.69 1.78
N TYR A 25 3.12 -2.99 1.98
CA TYR A 25 1.96 -3.72 1.48
C TYR A 25 0.64 -3.35 2.20
N GLU A 26 0.64 -3.11 3.51
CA GLU A 26 -0.53 -2.60 4.23
C GLU A 26 -0.95 -1.20 3.74
N LEU A 27 0.02 -0.31 3.51
CA LEU A 27 -0.27 1.00 2.94
C LEU A 27 -0.80 0.90 1.50
N TRP A 28 -0.23 0.00 0.70
CA TRP A 28 -0.71 -0.32 -0.64
C TRP A 28 -2.20 -0.74 -0.60
N LYS A 29 -2.56 -1.66 0.31
CA LYS A 29 -3.95 -2.09 0.49
C LYS A 29 -4.87 -0.94 0.88
N SER A 30 -4.45 -0.08 1.79
CA SER A 30 -5.24 1.08 2.23
C SER A 30 -5.53 2.06 1.08
N ILE A 31 -4.53 2.33 0.24
CA ILE A 31 -4.71 3.18 -0.95
C ILE A 31 -5.65 2.52 -1.96
N VAL A 32 -5.47 1.23 -2.25
CA VAL A 32 -6.33 0.47 -3.17
C VAL A 32 -7.76 0.43 -2.66
N PHE A 33 -7.97 0.11 -1.39
CA PHE A 33 -9.29 0.03 -0.77
C PHE A 33 -10.09 1.32 -0.92
N ARG A 34 -9.46 2.46 -0.62
CA ARG A 34 -10.12 3.78 -0.64
C ARG A 34 -10.27 4.35 -2.05
N HIS A 35 -9.25 4.21 -2.90
CA HIS A 35 -9.15 4.97 -4.17
C HIS A 35 -9.06 4.09 -5.41
N GLY A 36 -8.74 2.81 -5.26
CA GLY A 36 -8.52 1.88 -6.35
C GLY A 36 -7.07 1.79 -6.82
N PRO A 37 -6.76 0.75 -7.62
CA PRO A 37 -5.40 0.45 -8.05
C PRO A 37 -4.80 1.50 -9.00
N ASP A 38 -5.63 2.28 -9.70
CA ASP A 38 -5.09 3.35 -10.56
C ASP A 38 -4.48 4.50 -9.76
N LYS A 39 -4.90 4.71 -8.50
CA LYS A 39 -4.32 5.71 -7.60
C LYS A 39 -2.84 5.45 -7.33
N LEU A 40 -2.40 4.19 -7.39
CA LEU A 40 -1.01 3.79 -7.18
C LEU A 40 -0.04 4.43 -8.18
N LYS A 41 -0.50 4.81 -9.38
CA LYS A 41 0.32 5.50 -10.38
C LYS A 41 0.76 6.89 -9.93
N GLU A 42 0.02 7.52 -9.02
CA GLU A 42 0.40 8.81 -8.45
C GLU A 42 1.45 8.69 -7.35
N PHE A 43 1.88 7.47 -7.01
CA PHE A 43 2.92 7.15 -6.03
C PHE A 43 4.07 6.44 -6.75
N PRO A 44 5.01 7.20 -7.35
CA PRO A 44 6.09 6.63 -8.16
C PRO A 44 6.92 5.55 -7.47
N GLY A 45 7.03 5.59 -6.14
CA GLY A 45 7.72 4.57 -5.34
C GLY A 45 7.08 3.18 -5.35
N PHE A 46 5.84 3.04 -5.83
CA PHE A 46 5.25 1.74 -6.17
C PHE A 46 5.62 1.27 -7.57
N HIS A 47 5.97 2.16 -8.50
CA HIS A 47 6.22 1.79 -9.90
C HIS A 47 5.13 0.85 -10.47
N ASP A 48 3.86 1.17 -10.21
CA ASP A 48 2.77 0.29 -10.59
C ASP A 48 2.63 0.24 -12.12
N GLU A 49 2.67 -0.98 -12.67
CA GLU A 49 2.65 -1.19 -14.12
C GLU A 49 1.78 -2.39 -14.52
N LYS A 50 1.21 -2.30 -15.74
CA LYS A 50 0.56 -3.45 -16.37
C LYS A 50 1.63 -4.37 -16.95
N LEU A 51 1.53 -5.66 -16.65
CA LEU A 51 2.43 -6.68 -17.21
C LEU A 51 2.07 -6.98 -18.67
N LYS A 52 3.08 -7.39 -19.44
CA LYS A 52 2.99 -7.67 -20.89
C LYS A 52 3.30 -9.14 -21.16
N GLY A 53 3.03 -9.58 -22.40
CA GLY A 53 3.32 -10.95 -22.84
C GLY A 53 2.43 -11.98 -22.15
N LYS A 54 3.02 -13.06 -21.62
CA LYS A 54 2.27 -14.16 -20.98
C LYS A 54 1.49 -13.75 -19.72
N HIS A 55 1.79 -12.58 -19.15
CA HIS A 55 1.12 -12.01 -17.96
C HIS A 55 0.14 -10.88 -18.31
N MET A 56 -0.28 -10.79 -19.57
CA MET A 56 -1.27 -9.79 -19.99
C MET A 56 -2.54 -9.88 -19.14
N GLY A 57 -2.96 -8.74 -18.58
CA GLY A 57 -4.09 -8.67 -17.65
C GLY A 57 -3.68 -8.58 -16.17
N GLN A 58 -2.43 -8.87 -15.84
CA GLN A 58 -1.88 -8.68 -14.49
C GLN A 58 -1.20 -7.31 -14.34
N ARG A 59 -1.03 -6.87 -13.10
CA ARG A 59 -0.29 -5.69 -12.68
C ARG A 59 0.77 -6.06 -11.65
N SER A 60 1.81 -5.25 -11.58
CA SER A 60 2.88 -5.39 -10.59
C SER A 60 3.11 -4.06 -9.88
N SER A 61 3.16 -4.10 -8.55
CA SER A 61 3.46 -2.97 -7.67
C SER A 61 4.68 -3.29 -6.82
N ARG A 62 5.71 -2.44 -6.86
CA ARG A 62 6.96 -2.58 -6.14
C ARG A 62 6.81 -2.29 -4.65
N LEU A 63 7.11 -3.29 -3.83
CA LEU A 63 7.17 -3.18 -2.37
C LEU A 63 8.61 -2.93 -1.88
N SER A 64 9.60 -3.55 -2.51
CA SER A 64 11.03 -3.22 -2.35
C SER A 64 11.79 -3.50 -3.65
N LEU A 65 13.13 -3.36 -3.65
CA LEU A 65 13.93 -3.78 -4.80
C LEU A 65 13.69 -5.25 -5.18
N GLN A 66 13.53 -6.10 -4.17
CA GLN A 66 13.29 -7.52 -4.35
C GLN A 66 11.79 -7.82 -4.49
N TYR A 67 10.94 -7.23 -3.63
CA TYR A 67 9.56 -7.68 -3.49
C TYR A 67 8.53 -6.89 -4.32
N ARG A 68 7.56 -7.58 -4.92
CA ARG A 68 6.44 -6.98 -5.66
C ARG A 68 5.12 -7.66 -5.36
N ALA A 69 4.05 -6.87 -5.24
CA ALA A 69 2.69 -7.36 -5.26
C ALA A 69 2.25 -7.59 -6.72
N VAL A 70 1.91 -8.83 -7.07
CA VAL A 70 1.35 -9.18 -8.37
C VAL A 70 -0.14 -9.43 -8.22
N TYR A 71 -0.95 -8.72 -9.00
CA TYR A 71 -2.40 -8.70 -8.83
C TYR A 71 -3.15 -8.51 -10.15
N THR A 72 -4.44 -8.84 -10.17
CA THR A 72 -5.37 -8.50 -11.24
C THR A 72 -6.43 -7.55 -10.73
N VAL A 73 -7.08 -6.87 -11.67
CA VAL A 73 -8.18 -5.94 -11.39
C VAL A 73 -9.37 -6.38 -12.23
N GLU A 74 -10.47 -6.73 -11.59
CA GLU A 74 -11.73 -7.07 -12.23
C GLU A 74 -12.86 -6.29 -11.58
N LYS A 75 -13.51 -5.39 -12.34
CA LYS A 75 -14.50 -4.43 -11.82
C LYS A 75 -13.91 -3.62 -10.65
N ASP A 76 -14.46 -3.79 -9.45
CA ASP A 76 -14.08 -3.17 -8.18
C ASP A 76 -13.32 -4.13 -7.25
N ILE A 77 -12.87 -5.28 -7.78
CA ILE A 77 -12.15 -6.33 -7.05
C ILE A 77 -10.69 -6.35 -7.50
N VAL A 78 -9.78 -6.25 -6.53
CA VAL A 78 -8.35 -6.47 -6.69
C VAL A 78 -7.98 -7.82 -6.09
N THR A 79 -7.43 -8.71 -6.92
CA THR A 79 -7.02 -10.05 -6.49
C THR A 79 -5.49 -10.15 -6.48
N VAL A 80 -4.91 -10.26 -5.30
CA VAL A 80 -3.46 -10.39 -5.08
C VAL A 80 -3.08 -11.87 -5.08
N PHE A 81 -2.25 -12.25 -6.04
CA PHE A 81 -1.79 -13.64 -6.18
C PHE A 81 -0.60 -13.92 -5.27
N VAL A 82 0.35 -12.99 -5.21
CA VAL A 82 1.63 -13.23 -4.55
C VAL A 82 2.41 -11.94 -4.26
N LEU A 83 3.26 -12.02 -3.23
CA LEU A 83 4.31 -11.04 -2.93
C LEU A 83 5.67 -11.70 -3.26
N GLU A 84 6.20 -11.51 -4.46
CA GLU A 84 7.37 -12.25 -4.98
C GLU A 84 8.64 -11.43 -5.01
N ILE A 85 9.78 -12.14 -4.95
CA ILE A 85 11.11 -11.64 -5.31
C ILE A 85 11.13 -11.33 -6.82
N THR A 86 12.10 -10.53 -7.28
CA THR A 86 12.25 -9.92 -8.61
C THR A 86 11.67 -10.70 -9.82
N PRO A 87 11.30 -9.98 -10.91
CA PRO A 87 10.49 -10.47 -12.04
C PRO A 87 10.97 -11.71 -12.83
N HIS A 88 12.05 -12.37 -12.43
CA HIS A 88 12.72 -13.41 -13.20
C HIS A 88 12.48 -14.85 -12.73
N GLU A 89 11.90 -15.11 -11.54
CA GLU A 89 11.51 -16.47 -11.08
C GLU A 89 10.07 -16.87 -11.51
N TYR A 90 9.65 -16.51 -12.74
CA TYR A 90 8.22 -16.28 -13.06
C TYR A 90 7.40 -17.46 -13.59
N GLN A 91 7.95 -18.66 -13.79
CA GLN A 91 7.35 -19.54 -14.80
C GLN A 91 6.43 -20.67 -14.30
N GLU A 92 6.75 -21.39 -13.23
CA GLU A 92 5.97 -22.60 -12.87
C GLU A 92 5.05 -22.43 -11.65
N ASP A 93 5.40 -21.50 -10.76
CA ASP A 93 4.76 -21.36 -9.45
C ASP A 93 3.46 -20.52 -9.50
N GLN A 94 3.37 -19.62 -10.48
CA GLN A 94 2.26 -18.68 -10.69
C GLN A 94 1.00 -19.36 -11.25
N MET A 95 1.13 -20.31 -12.18
CA MET A 95 -0.02 -21.05 -12.72
C MET A 95 -0.71 -21.89 -11.63
N LYS A 96 0.05 -22.51 -10.71
CA LYS A 96 -0.49 -23.27 -9.58
C LYS A 96 -1.17 -22.39 -8.51
N LYS A 97 -0.66 -21.17 -8.28
CA LYS A 97 -1.26 -20.21 -7.31
C LYS A 97 -2.48 -19.47 -7.88
N SER A 98 -2.58 -19.31 -9.20
CA SER A 98 -3.78 -18.73 -9.85
C SER A 98 -5.03 -19.60 -9.71
N GLN A 99 -4.86 -20.93 -9.52
CA GLN A 99 -5.93 -21.87 -9.21
C GLN A 99 -6.17 -22.05 -7.70
N GLY A 100 -5.49 -21.26 -6.86
CA GLY A 100 -5.60 -21.36 -5.41
C GLY A 100 -6.86 -20.74 -4.84
N THR A 101 -7.12 -20.98 -3.56
CA THR A 101 -8.23 -20.33 -2.85
C THR A 101 -7.85 -18.90 -2.49
N PHE A 102 -8.76 -17.97 -2.78
CA PHE A 102 -8.61 -16.55 -2.45
C PHE A 102 -9.61 -16.18 -1.35
N GLY A 103 -9.08 -15.64 -0.25
CA GLY A 103 -9.88 -15.10 0.85
C GLY A 103 -9.85 -13.58 0.85
N THR A 104 -10.61 -12.98 1.76
CA THR A 104 -10.51 -11.55 2.04
C THR A 104 -9.12 -11.18 2.52
N ALA A 105 -8.63 -10.01 2.11
CA ALA A 105 -7.37 -9.47 2.61
C ALA A 105 -7.42 -9.25 4.12
N LYS A 106 -6.37 -9.67 4.81
CA LYS A 106 -6.23 -9.53 6.27
C LYS A 106 -5.10 -8.59 6.62
N ALA A 107 -5.16 -7.98 7.81
CA ALA A 107 -4.03 -7.22 8.34
C ALA A 107 -2.86 -8.17 8.66
N HIS A 108 -1.66 -7.88 8.14
CA HIS A 108 -0.44 -8.64 8.47
C HIS A 108 0.50 -7.88 9.42
N THR A 109 0.30 -6.56 9.56
CA THR A 109 0.98 -5.72 10.55
C THR A 109 0.15 -4.46 10.82
N VAL A 110 0.51 -3.71 11.86
CA VAL A 110 -0.11 -2.42 12.19
C VAL A 110 0.80 -1.31 11.70
N LEU A 111 0.21 -0.28 11.11
CA LEU A 111 0.89 0.95 10.74
C LEU A 111 0.54 2.04 11.75
N SER A 112 1.51 2.86 12.12
CA SER A 112 1.22 4.09 12.85
C SER A 112 1.00 5.29 11.91
N THR A 113 0.39 6.35 12.42
CA THR A 113 0.24 7.62 11.68
C THR A 113 1.59 8.16 11.20
N GLY A 114 2.62 8.14 12.06
CA GLY A 114 3.94 8.66 11.72
C GLY A 114 4.60 7.85 10.59
N GLU A 115 4.44 6.52 10.63
CA GLU A 115 4.88 5.63 9.57
C GLU A 115 4.16 5.90 8.25
N VAL A 116 2.84 6.03 8.26
CA VAL A 116 2.06 6.33 7.05
C VAL A 116 2.51 7.65 6.42
N ILE A 117 2.67 8.72 7.21
CA ILE A 117 3.10 10.03 6.68
C ILE A 117 4.47 9.90 6.01
N ARG A 118 5.43 9.26 6.69
CA ARG A 118 6.79 9.05 6.17
C ARG A 118 6.75 8.23 4.88
N MET A 119 6.01 7.14 4.86
CA MET A 119 5.91 6.25 3.72
C MET A 119 5.22 6.91 2.52
N LEU A 120 4.10 7.62 2.71
CA LEU A 120 3.44 8.38 1.64
C LEU A 120 4.40 9.43 1.05
N ARG A 121 5.17 10.11 1.89
CA ARG A 121 6.18 11.07 1.47
C ARG A 121 7.27 10.42 0.62
N GLU A 122 7.82 9.31 1.06
CA GLU A 122 8.87 8.57 0.35
C GLU A 122 8.35 7.97 -0.96
N LEU A 123 7.12 7.44 -0.96
CA LEU A 123 6.45 6.94 -2.17
C LEU A 123 6.23 8.02 -3.22
N LYS A 124 6.00 9.27 -2.80
CA LYS A 124 5.92 10.44 -3.70
C LYS A 124 7.30 10.98 -4.10
N GLY A 125 8.39 10.49 -3.50
CA GLY A 125 9.75 10.99 -3.72
C GLY A 125 10.00 12.37 -3.09
N TRP A 126 9.28 12.72 -2.02
CA TRP A 126 9.36 14.04 -1.40
C TRP A 126 10.32 14.06 -0.20
N THR A 127 10.99 15.20 0.00
CA THR A 127 11.70 15.49 1.25
C THR A 127 10.72 16.02 2.30
N GLN A 128 11.12 16.06 3.58
CA GLN A 128 10.28 16.67 4.62
C GLN A 128 10.01 18.16 4.32
N ALA A 129 10.97 18.85 3.71
CA ALA A 129 10.81 20.24 3.27
C ALA A 129 9.80 20.38 2.12
N GLU A 130 9.79 19.43 1.18
CA GLU A 130 8.79 19.37 0.11
C GLU A 130 7.38 19.14 0.66
N LEU A 131 7.22 18.16 1.57
CA LEU A 131 5.94 17.88 2.22
C LEU A 131 5.44 19.09 3.03
N ALA A 132 6.33 19.75 3.76
CA ALA A 132 6.03 20.96 4.52
C ALA A 132 5.44 22.05 3.62
N ARG A 133 6.05 22.30 2.45
CA ARG A 133 5.57 23.28 1.48
C ARG A 133 4.19 22.93 0.93
N ARG A 134 3.96 21.66 0.61
CA ARG A 134 2.68 21.19 0.03
C ARG A 134 1.53 21.15 1.02
N SER A 135 1.83 20.84 2.28
CA SER A 135 0.82 20.73 3.35
C SER A 135 0.61 22.03 4.13
N ALA A 136 1.46 23.04 3.95
CA ALA A 136 1.50 24.24 4.80
C ALA A 136 1.66 23.88 6.30
N ILE A 137 2.52 22.89 6.58
CA ILE A 137 2.96 22.48 7.92
C ILE A 137 4.47 22.74 7.99
N SER A 138 4.98 23.19 9.13
CA SER A 138 6.43 23.44 9.25
C SER A 138 7.22 22.13 9.18
N VAL A 139 8.45 22.20 8.63
CA VAL A 139 9.35 21.03 8.50
C VAL A 139 9.62 20.36 9.85
N SER A 140 9.82 21.18 10.91
CA SER A 140 9.98 20.69 12.28
C SER A 140 8.75 19.89 12.73
N ASN A 141 7.54 20.36 12.44
CA ASN A 141 6.33 19.64 12.81
C ASN A 141 6.11 18.36 11.98
N ILE A 142 6.44 18.36 10.68
CA ILE A 142 6.47 17.14 9.86
C ILE A 142 7.40 16.10 10.49
N SER A 143 8.60 16.50 10.90
CA SER A 143 9.55 15.59 11.56
C SER A 143 8.99 15.06 12.89
N LEU A 144 8.38 15.91 13.72
CA LEU A 144 7.75 15.46 14.97
C LEU A 144 6.60 14.48 14.72
N LEU A 145 5.80 14.70 13.68
CA LEU A 145 4.71 13.79 13.30
C LEU A 145 5.23 12.45 12.80
N GLU A 146 6.20 12.45 11.87
CA GLU A 146 6.78 11.21 11.32
C GLU A 146 7.46 10.36 12.41
N ASN A 147 8.07 11.01 13.40
CA ASN A 147 8.74 10.35 14.53
C ASN A 147 7.85 10.17 15.76
N GLU A 148 6.54 10.33 15.62
CA GLU A 148 5.54 10.05 16.66
C GLU A 148 5.77 10.84 17.96
N ARG A 149 6.37 12.03 17.87
CA ARG A 149 6.62 12.93 18.99
C ARG A 149 5.45 13.86 19.28
N VAL A 150 4.51 13.97 18.33
CA VAL A 150 3.28 14.75 18.49
C VAL A 150 2.12 14.03 17.81
N GLU A 151 0.95 14.06 18.44
CA GLU A 151 -0.26 13.54 17.84
C GLU A 151 -0.77 14.44 16.70
N ILE A 152 -1.44 13.82 15.74
CA ILE A 152 -2.01 14.53 14.61
C ILE A 152 -3.38 15.12 14.97
N GLY A 153 -3.51 16.45 14.91
CA GLY A 153 -4.80 17.11 15.01
C GLY A 153 -5.57 17.09 13.68
N LYS A 154 -6.90 17.20 13.74
CA LYS A 154 -7.81 17.21 12.57
C LYS A 154 -7.32 18.11 11.43
N LYS A 155 -6.97 19.36 11.73
CA LYS A 155 -6.49 20.33 10.74
C LYS A 155 -5.26 19.84 9.98
N ARG A 156 -4.26 19.30 10.69
CA ARG A 156 -3.03 18.79 10.07
C ARG A 156 -3.30 17.54 9.25
N ALA A 157 -4.21 16.69 9.70
CA ALA A 157 -4.61 15.53 8.94
C ALA A 157 -5.28 15.89 7.61
N GLU A 158 -6.19 16.87 7.61
CA GLU A 158 -6.81 17.38 6.38
C GLU A 158 -5.76 18.01 5.45
N GLN A 159 -4.80 18.77 6.00
CA GLN A 159 -3.69 19.35 5.24
C GLN A 159 -2.82 18.28 4.57
N LEU A 160 -2.43 17.24 5.31
CA LEU A 160 -1.61 16.14 4.79
C LEU A 160 -2.38 15.28 3.78
N ALA A 161 -3.64 14.95 4.09
CA ALA A 161 -4.52 14.19 3.19
C ALA A 161 -4.69 14.92 1.85
N LYS A 162 -4.92 16.24 1.88
CA LYS A 162 -4.97 17.07 0.68
C LYS A 162 -3.64 17.13 -0.05
N ALA A 163 -2.51 17.24 0.67
CA ALA A 163 -1.19 17.29 0.06
C ALA A 163 -0.84 15.97 -0.67
N PHE A 164 -1.18 14.83 -0.08
CA PHE A 164 -0.96 13.51 -0.67
C PHE A 164 -2.05 13.09 -1.69
N ASP A 165 -3.17 13.80 -1.71
CA ASP A 165 -4.39 13.47 -2.42
C ASP A 165 -4.91 12.07 -2.04
N VAL A 166 -5.07 11.84 -0.74
CA VAL A 166 -5.59 10.59 -0.16
C VAL A 166 -6.71 10.85 0.83
N HIS A 167 -7.40 9.78 1.20
CA HIS A 167 -8.45 9.85 2.21
C HIS A 167 -7.82 10.03 3.60
N PRO A 168 -8.29 10.97 4.44
CA PRO A 168 -7.70 11.25 5.75
C PRO A 168 -7.60 10.03 6.67
N ALA A 169 -8.55 9.09 6.59
CA ALA A 169 -8.54 7.88 7.42
C ALA A 169 -7.29 7.01 7.23
N ILE A 170 -6.67 7.03 6.04
CA ILE A 170 -5.40 6.32 5.80
C ILE A 170 -4.30 6.83 6.75
N ILE A 171 -4.32 8.12 7.08
CA ILE A 171 -3.31 8.78 7.91
C ILE A 171 -3.67 8.70 9.41
N ILE A 172 -4.93 9.00 9.76
CA ILE A 172 -5.35 9.15 11.17
C ILE A 172 -5.73 7.81 11.80
N PHE A 173 -6.24 6.87 11.00
CA PHE A 173 -6.81 5.61 11.50
C PHE A 173 -6.27 4.39 10.72
N PRO A 174 -4.95 4.26 10.52
CA PRO A 174 -4.36 3.16 9.74
C PRO A 174 -4.77 1.77 10.25
N GLU A 175 -4.93 1.59 11.55
CA GLU A 175 -5.36 0.34 12.18
C GLU A 175 -6.84 0.00 11.89
N TYR A 176 -7.67 1.00 11.60
CA TYR A 176 -9.07 0.79 11.23
C TYR A 176 -9.20 0.45 9.74
N GLU A 177 -8.34 0.98 8.87
CA GLU A 177 -8.34 0.62 7.45
C GLU A 177 -8.26 -0.90 7.27
N ALA A 178 -7.39 -1.56 8.03
CA ALA A 178 -7.22 -3.00 7.93
C ALA A 178 -8.47 -3.79 8.34
N LYS A 179 -9.20 -3.32 9.36
CA LYS A 179 -10.48 -3.91 9.78
C LYS A 179 -11.58 -3.69 8.76
N GLU A 180 -11.64 -2.50 8.17
CA GLU A 180 -12.65 -2.18 7.16
C GLU A 180 -12.42 -2.94 5.86
N ILE A 181 -11.15 -3.17 5.48
CA ILE A 181 -10.79 -4.05 4.36
C ILE A 181 -11.29 -5.48 4.61
N GLU A 182 -11.11 -6.02 5.82
CA GLU A 182 -11.54 -7.38 6.14
C GLU A 182 -13.07 -7.53 6.15
N LYS A 183 -13.81 -6.49 6.56
CA LYS A 183 -15.28 -6.52 6.58
C LYS A 183 -15.93 -6.29 5.23
N ALA A 184 -15.26 -5.62 4.30
CA ALA A 184 -15.87 -5.20 3.04
C ALA A 184 -16.15 -6.37 2.08
N ALA A 185 -15.59 -7.55 2.31
CA ALA A 185 -15.66 -8.69 1.38
C ALA A 185 -16.98 -9.45 1.31
#